data_AF-A0A565D641-F1
#
_entry.id   AF-A0A565D641-F1
#
_cell.length_a   1.000
_cell.length_b   1.000
_cell.length_c   1.000
_cell.angle_alpha   90.00
_cell.angle_beta   90.00
_cell.angle_gamma   90.00
#
_symmetry.space_group_name_H-M   'P 1'
#
loop_
_entity.id
_entity.type
_entity.pdbx_description
1 polymer ?
#
loop_
_entity_poly.entity_id
_entity_poly.type
_entity_poly.pdbx_seq_one_letter_code
_entity_poly.pdbx_strand_id
1 'polypeptide(L)'
;MASYSMIDNDIHETVGQASRRQFLSALSVAGGVALAGCGSGGDVTPEATSSSGQEGTDADLPEPGERITSARRIGPRDVSDFGFQELWSYRKRQAVETLVSDPRVNEVASNWVASFEAYDPLTNRLDAVSVQGTTGMTVDGGPDNTPFEVTATNRQVAYGLVDRITDELVGLKINEPTDVTWTRGDWNDTQRARHETMLNKEEIWQHLEGKEWYPMVKAAEIITSYGDYAHGEVSNLVYFVMDGGELKAVSGFMDVTGEEPTLLDLHIVNDFAEHPAHRMAQDTATTGETVLGEVPEPPMMQRPQITGPNGFHRIEEPPQEFEQDGWSISWSGPRTVGAEVRADFNGTPVFSLTAPYSTSTCYDMPERNGRNTREWMFPNEEPVISGELIYWDIHSLSLGGPGILGKTEYPSTQSRPGGFNIRTHYHTGAVRNARDFHSGHRFAPYNYYINYQFYEDGVFMPVFQRHGPGYVNEFYEYRERENDGPAQYYLENWLTKPTPGTTDGVETRVFDGDEWQTPGTEFYLGSNDVSEEHIVRFTNPAGPETIDVPLDNMKEVVVVQPKDDEIGQVIRANPENPQPELEFYHPAQYVSGEPIQGREVFFWLLMEAPTDEVPHASGITTYTQLGEFNLSGY
;
A
#
# COMPACT_ATOMS: atom_id res chain seq x y z
N MET A 1 41.03 33.67 25.15
CA MET A 1 41.33 34.75 24.17
C MET A 1 41.47 34.08 22.81
N ALA A 2 40.66 34.54 21.85
CA ALA A 2 40.63 34.20 20.41
C ALA A 2 40.34 32.72 20.06
N SER A 3 39.65 32.35 18.99
CA SER A 3 38.64 32.95 18.10
C SER A 3 38.28 31.81 17.14
N TYR A 4 37.06 31.28 17.16
CA TYR A 4 36.56 30.40 16.10
C TYR A 4 35.08 30.71 15.92
N SER A 5 34.81 31.61 14.99
CA SER A 5 33.51 31.97 14.46
C SER A 5 33.79 32.49 13.05
N MET A 6 33.02 31.99 12.08
CA MET A 6 33.14 32.17 10.64
C MET A 6 34.07 31.17 9.95
N ILE A 7 33.53 29.98 9.67
CA ILE A 7 33.58 29.19 8.41
C ILE A 7 32.66 28.00 8.71
N ASP A 8 31.36 28.12 8.44
CA ASP A 8 30.45 26.96 8.39
C ASP A 8 29.13 27.26 7.66
N ASN A 9 28.75 28.53 7.54
CA ASN A 9 27.53 28.90 6.80
C ASN A 9 27.70 29.03 5.27
N ASP A 10 28.92 29.02 4.72
CA ASP A 10 29.14 29.23 3.27
C ASP A 10 29.29 27.93 2.45
N ILE A 11 29.56 26.79 3.10
CA ILE A 11 29.77 25.51 2.37
C ILE A 11 28.42 24.85 2.05
N HIS A 12 27.44 24.90 2.96
CA HIS A 12 26.10 24.36 2.72
C HIS A 12 25.33 25.11 1.62
N GLU A 13 25.46 26.45 1.53
CA GLU A 13 24.85 27.22 0.44
C GLU A 13 25.56 27.00 -0.91
N THR A 14 26.89 26.81 -0.90
CA THR A 14 27.65 26.60 -2.14
C THR A 14 27.47 25.18 -2.71
N VAL A 15 27.31 24.16 -1.85
CA VAL A 15 27.03 22.77 -2.27
C VAL A 15 25.58 22.61 -2.76
N GLY A 16 24.61 23.29 -2.13
CA GLY A 16 23.22 23.29 -2.56
C GLY A 16 22.96 24.03 -3.89
N GLN A 17 23.75 25.06 -4.20
CA GLN A 17 23.64 25.77 -5.48
C GLN A 17 24.43 25.12 -6.63
N ALA A 18 25.54 24.43 -6.32
CA ALA A 18 26.34 23.71 -7.32
C ALA A 18 25.63 22.45 -7.85
N SER A 19 24.95 21.69 -6.98
CA SER A 19 24.20 20.48 -7.38
C SER A 19 22.96 20.80 -8.24
N ARG A 20 22.23 21.88 -7.89
CA ARG A 20 21.03 22.31 -8.62
C ARG A 20 21.33 22.85 -10.02
N ARG A 21 22.47 23.53 -10.20
CA ARG A 21 22.95 23.97 -11.53
C ARG A 21 23.45 22.81 -12.39
N GLN A 22 24.07 21.78 -11.79
CA GLN A 22 24.50 20.59 -12.54
C GLN A 22 23.31 19.73 -12.96
N PHE A 23 22.28 19.60 -12.11
CA PHE A 23 21.01 18.92 -12.43
C PHE A 23 20.21 19.66 -13.51
N LEU A 24 20.08 20.99 -13.40
CA LEU A 24 19.42 21.79 -14.45
C LEU A 24 20.24 21.85 -15.75
N SER A 25 21.57 21.76 -15.70
CA SER A 25 22.40 21.66 -16.92
C SER A 25 22.35 20.28 -17.60
N ALA A 26 22.02 19.21 -16.85
CA ALA A 26 21.76 17.89 -17.43
C ALA A 26 20.38 17.83 -18.11
N LEU A 27 19.39 18.57 -17.60
CA LEU A 27 18.05 18.68 -18.21
C LEU A 27 17.95 19.72 -19.35
N SER A 28 18.80 20.76 -19.35
CA SER A 28 18.76 21.84 -20.36
C SER A 28 19.70 21.67 -21.56
N VAL A 29 20.53 20.61 -21.61
CA VAL A 29 21.35 20.26 -22.79
C VAL A 29 20.68 19.17 -23.66
N ALA A 30 19.63 18.49 -23.17
CA ALA A 30 18.86 17.52 -23.95
C ALA A 30 17.62 18.10 -24.67
N GLY A 31 17.29 19.37 -24.47
CA GLY A 31 16.11 20.03 -25.03
C GLY A 31 16.42 21.29 -25.86
N GLY A 32 16.95 21.11 -27.07
CA GLY A 32 16.73 22.03 -28.19
C GLY A 32 17.62 23.27 -28.32
N VAL A 33 18.63 23.19 -29.20
CA VAL A 33 18.93 24.30 -30.14
C VAL A 33 19.10 23.73 -31.54
N ALA A 34 18.01 23.73 -32.29
CA ALA A 34 18.05 23.71 -33.75
C ALA A 34 18.15 25.16 -34.24
N LEU A 35 19.35 25.58 -34.66
CA LEU A 35 19.54 26.72 -35.57
C LEU A 35 20.64 26.37 -36.60
N ALA A 36 20.14 25.96 -37.77
CA ALA A 36 20.70 25.98 -39.13
C ALA A 36 22.21 26.27 -39.38
N GLY A 37 22.84 25.39 -40.17
CA GLY A 37 23.67 25.82 -41.31
C GLY A 37 25.05 25.19 -41.52
N CYS A 38 25.11 24.24 -42.47
CA CYS A 38 26.24 23.89 -43.36
C CYS A 38 27.49 23.18 -42.79
N GLY A 39 27.73 21.94 -43.24
CA GLY A 39 29.07 21.32 -43.20
C GLY A 39 29.06 19.80 -43.34
N SER A 40 29.47 19.31 -44.50
CA SER A 40 29.55 17.91 -44.93
C SER A 40 30.42 16.97 -44.08
N GLY A 41 29.95 15.71 -43.92
CA GLY A 41 30.81 14.51 -44.08
C GLY A 41 30.88 13.52 -42.91
N GLY A 42 30.43 12.28 -43.18
CA GLY A 42 31.06 11.06 -42.65
C GLY A 42 30.29 10.26 -41.59
N ASP A 43 29.92 9.03 -41.96
CA ASP A 43 29.33 7.93 -41.17
C ASP A 43 29.93 7.72 -39.76
N VAL A 44 29.09 7.45 -38.76
CA VAL A 44 28.73 6.12 -38.21
C VAL A 44 27.82 6.36 -36.99
N THR A 45 26.55 5.93 -37.07
CA THR A 45 25.59 5.97 -35.95
C THR A 45 25.52 4.58 -35.31
N PRO A 46 25.69 4.43 -33.98
CA PRO A 46 25.19 3.29 -33.24
C PRO A 46 23.68 3.48 -32.96
N GLU A 47 22.86 2.51 -33.34
CA GLU A 47 21.44 2.46 -32.97
C GLU A 47 21.31 2.36 -31.44
N ALA A 48 20.65 3.34 -30.84
CA ALA A 48 20.09 3.24 -29.49
C ALA A 48 18.58 3.03 -29.65
N THR A 49 18.13 1.82 -29.33
CA THR A 49 16.72 1.45 -29.19
C THR A 49 16.07 2.25 -28.07
N SER A 50 15.22 3.20 -28.45
CA SER A 50 14.27 3.86 -27.54
C SER A 50 13.15 2.89 -27.17
N SER A 51 12.96 2.65 -25.87
CA SER A 51 11.75 2.03 -25.31
C SER A 51 10.56 2.97 -25.52
N SER A 52 9.83 2.76 -26.62
CA SER A 52 8.58 3.47 -26.90
C SER A 52 7.43 2.84 -26.12
N GLY A 53 7.21 3.30 -24.88
CA GLY A 53 5.87 3.35 -24.32
C GLY A 53 5.14 4.50 -25.01
N GLN A 54 4.16 4.19 -25.84
CA GLN A 54 3.49 5.17 -26.70
C GLN A 54 2.48 6.00 -25.87
N GLU A 55 2.97 6.94 -25.05
CA GLU A 55 2.13 8.07 -24.63
C GLU A 55 1.89 8.95 -25.87
N GLY A 56 0.67 8.92 -26.41
CA GLY A 56 0.31 9.65 -27.61
C GLY A 56 0.70 11.12 -27.52
N THR A 57 1.11 11.73 -28.63
CA THR A 57 1.41 13.17 -28.72
C THR A 57 0.15 14.02 -28.44
N ASP A 58 0.28 15.33 -28.18
CA ASP A 58 -0.90 16.22 -27.96
C ASP A 58 -1.96 16.13 -29.07
N ALA A 59 -1.57 15.66 -30.26
CA ALA A 59 -2.44 15.46 -31.41
C ALA A 59 -3.42 14.28 -31.28
N ASP A 60 -3.22 13.34 -30.34
CA ASP A 60 -4.04 12.14 -30.17
C ASP A 60 -4.99 12.20 -28.96
N LEU A 61 -5.02 13.32 -28.22
CA LEU A 61 -5.92 13.48 -27.08
C LEU A 61 -7.36 13.78 -27.52
N PRO A 62 -8.38 13.19 -26.86
CA PRO A 62 -9.77 13.57 -27.10
C PRO A 62 -10.00 15.05 -26.76
N GLU A 63 -11.07 15.62 -27.32
CA GLU A 63 -11.53 16.97 -26.97
C GLU A 63 -11.74 17.12 -25.45
N PRO A 64 -11.55 18.30 -24.84
CA PRO A 64 -11.45 18.45 -23.37
C PRO A 64 -12.57 17.80 -22.55
N GLY A 65 -13.83 17.90 -23.01
CA GLY A 65 -14.97 17.24 -22.35
C GLY A 65 -14.98 15.73 -22.51
N GLU A 66 -14.62 15.23 -23.70
CA GLU A 66 -14.52 13.81 -24.01
C GLU A 66 -13.32 13.16 -23.29
N ARG A 67 -12.24 13.92 -23.12
CA ARG A 67 -11.03 13.51 -22.40
C ARG A 67 -11.35 13.04 -20.99
N ILE A 68 -12.24 13.75 -20.29
CA ILE A 68 -12.70 13.40 -18.93
C ILE A 68 -13.63 12.19 -18.98
N THR A 69 -14.67 12.23 -19.80
CA THR A 69 -15.72 11.19 -19.76
C THR A 69 -15.25 9.83 -20.29
N SER A 70 -14.26 9.82 -21.18
CA SER A 70 -13.67 8.59 -21.73
C SER A 70 -12.48 8.06 -20.92
N ALA A 71 -12.00 8.82 -19.92
CA ALA A 71 -10.88 8.38 -19.10
C ALA A 71 -11.27 7.18 -18.21
N ARG A 72 -10.38 6.20 -18.15
CA ARG A 72 -10.48 5.02 -17.29
C ARG A 72 -9.21 4.87 -16.46
N ARG A 73 -9.24 4.04 -15.41
CA ARG A 73 -8.03 3.75 -14.62
C ARG A 73 -6.99 3.01 -15.45
N ILE A 74 -5.72 3.34 -15.18
CA ILE A 74 -4.53 2.73 -15.79
C ILE A 74 -4.18 1.43 -15.05
N GLY A 75 -3.80 0.40 -15.79
CA GLY A 75 -3.10 -0.79 -15.29
C GLY A 75 -1.64 -0.83 -15.74
N PRO A 76 -0.81 -1.77 -15.24
CA PRO A 76 0.61 -1.87 -15.59
C PRO A 76 0.86 -1.98 -17.09
N ARG A 77 0.03 -2.75 -17.81
CA ARG A 77 0.15 -2.92 -19.27
C ARG A 77 -0.24 -1.70 -20.11
N ASP A 78 -0.72 -0.62 -19.50
CA ASP A 78 -0.94 0.66 -20.19
C ASP A 78 0.32 1.51 -20.30
N VAL A 79 1.29 1.35 -19.37
CA VAL A 79 2.45 2.25 -19.25
C VAL A 79 3.79 1.53 -18.99
N SER A 80 3.80 0.21 -18.74
CA SER A 80 4.86 -0.65 -18.16
C SER A 80 4.84 -0.74 -16.63
N ASP A 81 5.48 -1.79 -16.08
CA ASP A 81 5.57 -2.00 -14.63
C ASP A 81 6.31 -0.85 -13.93
N PHE A 82 7.45 -0.42 -14.49
CA PHE A 82 8.21 0.73 -13.99
C PHE A 82 7.39 2.02 -14.07
N GLY A 83 6.76 2.29 -15.22
CA GLY A 83 5.90 3.47 -15.38
C GLY A 83 4.70 3.43 -14.42
N PHE A 84 4.16 2.25 -14.13
CA PHE A 84 3.07 2.08 -13.17
C PHE A 84 3.54 2.36 -11.75
N GLN A 85 4.70 1.85 -11.34
CA GLN A 85 5.31 2.18 -10.04
C GLN A 85 5.55 3.69 -9.93
N GLU A 86 6.10 4.33 -10.98
CA GLU A 86 6.37 5.77 -11.00
C GLU A 86 5.11 6.62 -10.76
N LEU A 87 3.99 6.24 -11.40
CA LEU A 87 2.70 6.90 -11.22
C LEU A 87 2.22 6.90 -9.76
N TRP A 88 2.54 5.86 -9.00
CA TRP A 88 2.08 5.69 -7.62
C TRP A 88 3.09 6.22 -6.59
N SER A 89 4.39 6.08 -6.86
CA SER A 89 5.45 6.50 -5.95
C SER A 89 5.74 8.00 -6.03
N TYR A 90 5.78 8.58 -7.22
CA TYR A 90 6.16 9.99 -7.43
C TYR A 90 4.96 10.87 -7.77
N ARG A 91 4.22 10.46 -8.81
CA ARG A 91 3.22 11.34 -9.42
C ARG A 91 2.06 11.67 -8.48
N LYS A 92 1.69 10.74 -7.61
CA LYS A 92 0.65 10.93 -6.59
C LYS A 92 0.87 12.17 -5.72
N ARG A 93 2.10 12.39 -5.23
CA ARG A 93 2.44 13.56 -4.40
C ARG A 93 2.22 14.87 -5.16
N GLN A 94 2.76 14.95 -6.37
CA GLN A 94 2.65 16.13 -7.23
C GLN A 94 1.19 16.45 -7.60
N ALA A 95 0.36 15.42 -7.82
CA ALA A 95 -1.08 15.61 -8.05
C ALA A 95 -1.81 16.17 -6.81
N VAL A 96 -1.43 15.73 -5.60
CA VAL A 96 -1.97 16.29 -4.35
C VAL A 96 -1.52 17.74 -4.16
N GLU A 97 -0.23 18.02 -4.35
CA GLU A 97 0.34 19.39 -4.27
C GLU A 97 -0.37 20.34 -5.25
N THR A 98 -0.61 19.87 -6.47
CA THR A 98 -1.37 20.63 -7.48
C THR A 98 -2.79 20.92 -7.01
N LEU A 99 -3.50 19.94 -6.46
CA LEU A 99 -4.85 20.12 -5.95
C LEU A 99 -4.92 21.14 -4.81
N VAL A 100 -4.03 21.05 -3.81
CA VAL A 100 -4.03 21.97 -2.66
C VAL A 100 -3.49 23.37 -2.96
N SER A 101 -2.87 23.56 -4.13
CA SER A 101 -2.43 24.86 -4.61
C SER A 101 -3.57 25.74 -5.14
N ASP A 102 -4.72 25.16 -5.51
CA ASP A 102 -5.89 25.96 -5.90
C ASP A 102 -6.40 26.78 -4.71
N PRO A 103 -6.61 28.10 -4.85
CA PRO A 103 -7.01 28.96 -3.74
C PRO A 103 -8.28 28.49 -3.00
N ARG A 104 -9.27 27.90 -3.70
CA ARG A 104 -10.52 27.44 -3.07
C ARG A 104 -10.31 26.16 -2.27
N VAL A 105 -9.45 25.26 -2.76
CA VAL A 105 -9.08 24.05 -2.03
C VAL A 105 -8.21 24.40 -0.84
N ASN A 106 -7.23 25.30 -1.01
CA ASN A 106 -6.36 25.76 0.05
C ASN A 106 -7.15 26.43 1.19
N GLU A 107 -8.10 27.30 0.87
CA GLU A 107 -8.95 27.99 1.85
C GLU A 107 -9.67 27.00 2.79
N VAL A 108 -10.11 25.85 2.28
CA VAL A 108 -10.75 24.82 3.11
C VAL A 108 -9.72 23.90 3.78
N ALA A 109 -8.73 23.41 3.04
CA ALA A 109 -7.81 22.37 3.50
C ALA A 109 -6.81 22.87 4.55
N SER A 110 -6.40 24.14 4.48
CA SER A 110 -5.46 24.74 5.44
C SER A 110 -6.03 24.86 6.85
N ASN A 111 -7.36 24.81 6.99
CA ASN A 111 -8.07 24.89 8.27
C ASN A 111 -8.37 23.51 8.88
N TRP A 112 -7.96 22.42 8.23
CA TRP A 112 -8.21 21.09 8.75
C TRP A 112 -7.23 20.71 9.87
N VAL A 113 -7.72 19.91 10.82
CA VAL A 113 -6.95 19.35 11.94
C VAL A 113 -6.47 17.92 11.65
N ALA A 114 -7.04 17.30 10.62
CA ALA A 114 -6.74 15.96 10.15
C ALA A 114 -7.09 15.85 8.66
N SER A 115 -6.37 15.01 7.91
CA SER A 115 -6.63 14.83 6.48
C SER A 115 -6.28 13.44 5.96
N PHE A 116 -6.97 13.05 4.89
CA PHE A 116 -6.77 11.84 4.11
C PHE A 116 -6.72 12.17 2.62
N GLU A 117 -5.95 11.39 1.87
CA GLU A 117 -5.79 11.53 0.43
C GLU A 117 -6.02 10.22 -0.31
N ALA A 118 -6.56 10.31 -1.53
CA ALA A 118 -6.69 9.19 -2.44
C ALA A 118 -6.28 9.60 -3.86
N TYR A 119 -5.84 8.61 -4.63
CA TYR A 119 -5.30 8.80 -5.96
C TYR A 119 -5.63 7.60 -6.84
N ASP A 120 -5.88 7.85 -8.12
CA ASP A 120 -5.96 6.85 -9.18
C ASP A 120 -5.44 7.48 -10.49
N PRO A 121 -4.39 6.91 -11.12
CA PRO A 121 -3.99 7.37 -12.44
C PRO A 121 -5.02 6.93 -13.47
N LEU A 122 -5.39 7.85 -14.36
CA LEU A 122 -6.31 7.60 -15.45
C LEU A 122 -5.61 7.72 -16.81
N THR A 123 -6.22 7.12 -17.83
CA THR A 123 -5.87 7.33 -19.23
C THR A 123 -6.10 8.79 -19.62
N ASN A 124 -5.71 9.15 -20.84
CA ASN A 124 -5.80 10.53 -21.34
C ASN A 124 -4.98 11.53 -20.52
N ARG A 125 -3.88 11.05 -19.89
CA ARG A 125 -2.94 11.84 -19.08
C ARG A 125 -3.62 12.58 -17.91
N LEU A 126 -4.61 11.94 -17.29
CA LEU A 126 -5.32 12.51 -16.16
C LEU A 126 -4.96 11.75 -14.89
N ASP A 127 -4.83 12.48 -13.80
CA ASP A 127 -4.71 11.90 -12.48
C ASP A 127 -5.91 12.31 -11.64
N ALA A 128 -6.65 11.31 -11.17
CA ALA A 128 -7.75 11.51 -10.25
C ALA A 128 -7.20 11.58 -8.84
N VAL A 129 -7.48 12.67 -8.14
CA VAL A 129 -6.99 12.91 -6.78
C VAL A 129 -8.13 13.42 -5.91
N SER A 130 -8.13 13.04 -4.64
CA SER A 130 -9.00 13.65 -3.63
C SER A 130 -8.27 13.91 -2.34
N VAL A 131 -8.53 15.05 -1.71
CA VAL A 131 -8.16 15.35 -0.32
C VAL A 131 -9.41 15.58 0.49
N GLN A 132 -9.42 15.10 1.73
CA GLN A 132 -10.55 15.21 2.64
C GLN A 132 -10.08 15.39 4.07
N GLY A 133 -10.84 16.12 4.87
CA GLY A 133 -10.45 16.42 6.25
C GLY A 133 -11.56 17.10 7.02
N THR A 134 -11.27 17.41 8.28
CA THR A 134 -12.21 17.96 9.27
C THR A 134 -11.59 19.17 9.95
N THR A 135 -12.42 20.09 10.44
CA THR A 135 -11.95 21.27 11.19
C THR A 135 -11.85 21.04 12.69
N GLY A 136 -12.26 19.88 13.18
CA GLY A 136 -12.32 19.58 14.61
C GLY A 136 -13.14 18.33 14.93
N MET A 137 -13.22 18.02 16.22
CA MET A 137 -13.90 16.84 16.75
C MET A 137 -14.62 17.18 18.05
N THR A 138 -15.79 16.58 18.27
CA THR A 138 -16.50 16.57 19.56
C THR A 138 -16.81 15.14 19.96
N VAL A 139 -16.78 14.83 21.26
CA VAL A 139 -17.01 13.49 21.78
C VAL A 139 -18.04 13.53 22.90
N ASP A 140 -19.16 12.83 22.69
CA ASP A 140 -20.15 12.55 23.73
C ASP A 140 -19.89 11.16 24.30
N GLY A 141 -19.32 11.10 25.51
CA GLY A 141 -18.92 9.86 26.16
C GLY A 141 -17.80 10.09 27.18
N GLY A 142 -17.31 9.02 27.77
CA GLY A 142 -16.16 9.08 28.68
C GLY A 142 -15.77 7.71 29.23
N PRO A 143 -14.71 7.64 30.06
CA PRO A 143 -14.25 6.39 30.68
C PRO A 143 -15.39 5.57 31.32
N ASP A 144 -16.28 6.26 32.06
CA ASP A 144 -17.40 5.65 32.78
C ASP A 144 -18.71 5.61 31.95
N ASN A 145 -18.71 6.20 30.76
CA ASN A 145 -19.89 6.37 29.91
C ASN A 145 -19.57 5.95 28.47
N THR A 146 -19.48 4.62 28.28
CA THR A 146 -19.34 3.99 26.96
C THR A 146 -20.73 3.64 26.38
N PRO A 147 -20.91 3.69 25.05
CA PRO A 147 -19.90 3.99 24.04
C PRO A 147 -19.66 5.50 23.84
N PHE A 148 -18.51 5.84 23.26
CA PHE A 148 -18.14 7.18 22.80
C PHE A 148 -18.83 7.45 21.46
N GLU A 149 -19.65 8.50 21.40
CA GLU A 149 -20.17 9.06 20.15
C GLU A 149 -19.25 10.20 19.70
N VAL A 150 -18.56 10.00 18.59
CA VAL A 150 -17.55 10.91 18.06
C VAL A 150 -18.12 11.61 16.83
N THR A 151 -18.04 12.93 16.79
CA THR A 151 -18.42 13.73 15.63
C THR A 151 -17.22 14.49 15.08
N ALA A 152 -16.84 14.18 13.84
CA ALA A 152 -15.97 15.00 13.02
C ALA A 152 -16.76 16.21 12.49
N THR A 153 -16.27 17.42 12.76
CA THR A 153 -16.95 18.67 12.41
C THR A 153 -16.53 19.21 11.05
N ASN A 154 -17.49 19.76 10.29
CA ASN A 154 -17.31 20.37 8.97
C ASN A 154 -16.43 19.53 8.03
N ARG A 155 -16.64 18.23 7.99
CA ARG A 155 -15.89 17.35 7.10
C ARG A 155 -16.15 17.77 5.65
N GLN A 156 -15.09 17.93 4.86
CA GLN A 156 -15.17 18.27 3.45
C GLN A 156 -14.29 17.35 2.59
N VAL A 157 -14.61 17.29 1.31
CA VAL A 157 -13.83 16.57 0.28
C VAL A 157 -13.64 17.48 -0.91
N ALA A 158 -12.41 17.58 -1.40
CA ALA A 158 -12.07 18.17 -2.68
C ALA A 158 -11.63 17.05 -3.64
N TYR A 159 -12.28 16.96 -4.80
CA TYR A 159 -11.91 16.07 -5.90
C TYR A 159 -11.30 16.88 -7.03
N GLY A 160 -10.13 16.45 -7.50
CA GLY A 160 -9.43 17.05 -8.64
C GLY A 160 -9.19 16.05 -9.77
N LEU A 161 -9.18 16.57 -10.99
CA LEU A 161 -8.53 15.93 -12.14
C LEU A 161 -7.34 16.80 -12.53
N VAL A 162 -6.14 16.24 -12.44
CA VAL A 162 -4.90 16.95 -12.78
C VAL A 162 -4.38 16.45 -14.12
N ASP A 163 -3.99 17.37 -15.00
CA ASP A 163 -3.21 17.03 -16.20
C ASP A 163 -1.80 16.62 -15.79
N ARG A 164 -1.39 15.40 -16.15
CA ARG A 164 -0.09 14.83 -15.77
C ARG A 164 1.11 15.58 -16.33
N ILE A 165 0.96 16.27 -17.46
CA ILE A 165 2.07 16.93 -18.16
C ILE A 165 2.19 18.39 -17.76
N THR A 166 1.06 19.10 -17.63
CA THR A 166 1.07 20.54 -17.34
C THR A 166 0.95 20.86 -15.86
N ASP A 167 0.59 19.88 -15.01
CA ASP A 167 0.23 20.08 -13.60
C ASP A 167 -0.88 21.13 -13.43
N GLU A 168 -1.85 21.12 -14.35
CA GLU A 168 -3.01 22.00 -14.29
C GLU A 168 -4.26 21.22 -13.86
N LEU A 169 -5.11 21.84 -13.04
CA LEU A 169 -6.41 21.28 -12.69
C LEU A 169 -7.36 21.37 -13.90
N VAL A 170 -7.84 20.25 -14.42
CA VAL A 170 -8.82 20.23 -15.51
C VAL A 170 -10.23 19.88 -15.06
N GLY A 171 -10.40 19.57 -13.77
CA GLY A 171 -11.71 19.39 -13.13
C GLY A 171 -11.60 19.55 -11.62
N LEU A 172 -12.63 20.15 -11.00
CA LEU A 172 -12.66 20.37 -9.55
C LEU A 172 -14.09 20.22 -9.00
N LYS A 173 -14.22 19.55 -7.85
CA LYS A 173 -15.43 19.57 -7.03
C LYS A 173 -15.06 19.64 -5.56
N ILE A 174 -15.52 20.68 -4.87
CA ILE A 174 -15.48 20.77 -3.41
C ILE A 174 -16.90 20.51 -2.90
N ASN A 175 -17.04 19.57 -1.96
CA ASN A 175 -18.33 19.31 -1.32
C ASN A 175 -18.60 20.32 -0.21
N GLU A 176 -19.89 20.57 0.04
CA GLU A 176 -20.34 21.33 1.22
C GLU A 176 -19.86 20.65 2.52
N PRO A 177 -19.56 21.42 3.57
CA PRO A 177 -19.18 20.87 4.87
C PRO A 177 -20.32 20.08 5.49
N THR A 178 -19.99 18.91 6.03
CA THR A 178 -20.95 18.03 6.73
C THR A 178 -20.35 17.49 8.00
N ASP A 179 -21.11 17.45 9.09
CA ASP A 179 -20.70 16.70 10.27
C ASP A 179 -20.87 15.20 10.05
N VAL A 180 -19.91 14.41 10.53
CA VAL A 180 -19.92 12.96 10.39
C VAL A 180 -19.68 12.31 11.75
N THR A 181 -20.66 11.52 12.19
CA THR A 181 -20.65 10.89 13.51
C THR A 181 -20.39 9.38 13.42
N TRP A 182 -19.69 8.80 14.39
CA TRP A 182 -19.56 7.35 14.55
C TRP A 182 -19.42 6.99 16.03
N THR A 183 -19.49 5.69 16.32
CA THR A 183 -19.44 5.18 17.69
C THR A 183 -18.18 4.32 17.89
N ARG A 184 -17.58 4.42 19.08
CA ARG A 184 -16.45 3.60 19.56
C ARG A 184 -16.74 3.15 20.99
N GLY A 185 -16.30 1.97 21.40
CA GLY A 185 -16.53 1.46 22.77
C GLY A 185 -17.36 0.17 22.88
N ASP A 186 -17.82 -0.39 21.76
CA ASP A 186 -18.48 -1.70 21.71
C ASP A 186 -17.44 -2.83 21.78
N TRP A 187 -16.83 -2.98 22.95
CA TRP A 187 -15.72 -3.90 23.18
C TRP A 187 -16.13 -5.14 23.98
N ASN A 188 -15.40 -6.24 23.75
CA ASN A 188 -15.45 -7.41 24.64
C ASN A 188 -14.74 -7.14 25.98
N ASP A 189 -14.89 -8.06 26.93
CA ASP A 189 -14.36 -7.91 28.29
C ASP A 189 -12.83 -7.72 28.31
N THR A 190 -12.09 -8.45 27.46
CA THR A 190 -10.63 -8.34 27.35
C THR A 190 -10.20 -6.96 26.87
N GLN A 191 -10.85 -6.45 25.81
CA GLN A 191 -10.58 -5.12 25.26
C GLN A 191 -10.93 -4.01 26.27
N ARG A 192 -12.04 -4.17 27.00
CA ARG A 192 -12.44 -3.25 28.07
C ARG A 192 -11.43 -3.22 29.20
N ALA A 193 -11.00 -4.38 29.69
CA ALA A 193 -9.98 -4.47 30.74
C ALA A 193 -8.66 -3.80 30.31
N ARG A 194 -8.20 -4.05 29.07
CA ARG A 194 -7.00 -3.39 28.52
C ARG A 194 -7.14 -1.86 28.50
N HIS A 195 -8.29 -1.36 28.05
CA HIS A 195 -8.58 0.07 28.05
C HIS A 195 -8.58 0.67 29.45
N GLU A 196 -9.25 0.04 30.41
CA GLU A 196 -9.31 0.50 31.81
C GLU A 196 -7.92 0.51 32.45
N THR A 197 -7.13 -0.55 32.26
CA THR A 197 -5.75 -0.64 32.75
C THR A 197 -4.86 0.48 32.20
N MET A 198 -5.03 0.84 30.93
CA MET A 198 -4.29 1.93 30.29
C MET A 198 -4.72 3.30 30.80
N LEU A 199 -6.03 3.54 30.92
CA LEU A 199 -6.53 4.81 31.44
C LEU A 199 -6.08 5.09 32.88
N ASN A 200 -5.82 4.04 33.68
CA ASN A 200 -5.30 4.17 35.04
C ASN A 200 -3.81 4.56 35.10
N LYS A 201 -3.10 4.63 33.96
CA LYS A 201 -1.71 5.10 33.90
C LYS A 201 -1.68 6.62 33.85
N GLU A 202 -1.01 7.24 34.83
CA GLU A 202 -0.87 8.70 34.91
C GLU A 202 -0.21 9.27 33.64
N GLU A 203 0.74 8.52 33.09
CA GLU A 203 1.46 8.86 31.86
C GLU A 203 0.51 9.05 30.67
N ILE A 204 -0.61 8.33 30.64
CA ILE A 204 -1.65 8.43 29.62
C ILE A 204 -2.68 9.49 30.02
N TRP A 205 -3.18 9.44 31.25
CA TRP A 205 -4.27 10.30 31.72
C TRP A 205 -3.93 11.79 31.60
N GLN A 206 -2.68 12.19 31.90
CA GLN A 206 -2.23 13.57 31.76
C GLN A 206 -2.41 14.16 30.35
N HIS A 207 -2.46 13.33 29.31
CA HIS A 207 -2.68 13.78 27.94
C HIS A 207 -4.17 13.90 27.59
N LEU A 208 -5.04 13.19 28.30
CA LEU A 208 -6.47 13.08 28.02
C LEU A 208 -7.32 13.98 28.92
N GLU A 209 -6.88 14.24 30.15
CA GLU A 209 -7.64 14.96 31.16
C GLU A 209 -8.07 16.36 30.67
N GLY A 210 -9.37 16.64 30.75
CA GLY A 210 -9.95 17.93 30.38
C GLY A 210 -10.02 18.21 28.88
N LYS A 211 -9.73 17.23 28.01
CA LYS A 211 -9.76 17.35 26.55
C LYS A 211 -10.85 16.47 25.92
N GLU A 212 -11.18 16.76 24.67
CA GLU A 212 -12.01 15.92 23.82
C GLU A 212 -11.16 14.77 23.27
N TRP A 213 -11.49 13.53 23.63
CA TRP A 213 -10.76 12.36 23.17
C TRP A 213 -11.65 11.13 23.02
N TYR A 214 -11.23 10.21 22.15
CA TYR A 214 -11.84 8.89 22.06
C TYR A 214 -10.79 7.79 21.84
N PRO A 215 -11.04 6.57 22.35
CA PRO A 215 -10.14 5.45 22.18
C PRO A 215 -10.41 4.65 20.90
N MET A 216 -9.34 4.19 20.28
CA MET A 216 -9.30 3.09 19.32
C MET A 216 -8.54 1.93 19.97
N VAL A 217 -9.31 1.03 20.58
CA VAL A 217 -8.81 -0.23 21.14
C VAL A 217 -8.74 -1.24 20.01
N LYS A 218 -7.54 -1.61 19.59
CA LYS A 218 -7.39 -2.60 18.52
C LYS A 218 -7.83 -3.97 19.03
N ALA A 219 -8.75 -4.60 18.29
CA ALA A 219 -9.10 -6.00 18.49
C ALA A 219 -7.98 -6.91 17.97
N ALA A 220 -8.05 -8.20 18.31
CA ALA A 220 -7.10 -9.28 18.07
C ALA A 220 -6.71 -9.57 16.60
N GLU A 221 -6.86 -8.62 15.66
CA GLU A 221 -6.52 -8.79 14.25
C GLU A 221 -5.29 -7.99 13.81
N ILE A 222 -4.58 -7.33 14.73
CA ILE A 222 -3.18 -6.97 14.48
C ILE A 222 -2.34 -7.73 15.47
N ILE A 223 -1.50 -8.59 14.95
CA ILE A 223 -0.54 -9.30 15.75
C ILE A 223 0.74 -8.45 15.71
N THR A 224 1.18 -8.03 16.89
CA THR A 224 2.28 -7.07 17.05
C THR A 224 3.40 -7.71 17.84
N SER A 225 4.64 -7.44 17.45
CA SER A 225 5.83 -7.70 18.27
C SER A 225 6.59 -6.38 18.43
N TYR A 226 7.18 -6.17 19.61
CA TYR A 226 7.88 -4.95 20.00
C TYR A 226 9.12 -5.29 20.83
N GLY A 227 10.29 -4.84 20.42
CA GLY A 227 11.56 -5.23 21.03
C GLY A 227 11.73 -6.75 21.10
N ASP A 228 12.06 -7.29 22.28
CA ASP A 228 12.27 -8.73 22.50
C ASP A 228 10.98 -9.55 22.63
N TYR A 229 9.80 -8.92 22.56
CA TYR A 229 8.52 -9.61 22.73
C TYR A 229 8.07 -10.29 21.44
N ALA A 230 7.55 -11.51 21.56
CA ALA A 230 7.10 -12.29 20.42
C ALA A 230 5.79 -11.76 19.84
N HIS A 231 5.49 -12.25 18.65
CA HIS A 231 4.30 -11.91 17.91
C HIS A 231 3.03 -12.22 18.70
N GLY A 232 2.24 -11.17 18.97
CA GLY A 232 0.95 -11.28 19.65
C GLY A 232 1.06 -11.14 21.16
N GLU A 233 2.28 -11.02 21.70
CA GLU A 233 2.52 -10.70 23.10
C GLU A 233 2.32 -9.21 23.41
N VAL A 234 2.28 -8.37 22.37
CA VAL A 234 2.09 -6.92 22.49
C VAL A 234 0.80 -6.48 21.83
N SER A 235 0.05 -5.60 22.52
CA SER A 235 -1.16 -4.95 22.00
C SER A 235 -1.00 -3.43 22.08
N ASN A 236 -1.32 -2.73 21.00
CA ASN A 236 -1.34 -1.27 21.01
C ASN A 236 -2.75 -0.73 21.32
N LEU A 237 -2.80 0.42 21.99
CA LEU A 237 -4.04 1.14 22.30
C LEU A 237 -3.84 2.62 22.01
N VAL A 238 -4.81 3.22 21.33
CA VAL A 238 -4.67 4.56 20.76
C VAL A 238 -5.77 5.45 21.28
N TYR A 239 -5.43 6.67 21.67
CA TYR A 239 -6.39 7.70 22.01
C TYR A 239 -6.22 8.88 21.09
N PHE A 240 -7.22 9.15 20.27
CA PHE A 240 -7.27 10.39 19.49
C PHE A 240 -7.72 11.51 20.41
N VAL A 241 -6.98 12.61 20.43
CA VAL A 241 -7.22 13.74 21.34
C VAL A 241 -7.11 15.05 20.58
N MET A 242 -8.09 15.93 20.77
CA MET A 242 -8.00 17.31 20.33
C MET A 242 -7.24 18.13 21.36
N ASP A 243 -6.10 18.69 20.97
CA ASP A 243 -5.25 19.51 21.83
C ASP A 243 -4.69 20.70 21.06
N GLY A 244 -4.87 21.92 21.60
CA GLY A 244 -4.32 23.13 20.97
C GLY A 244 -4.85 23.44 19.57
N GLY A 245 -5.99 22.89 19.17
CA GLY A 245 -6.54 23.03 17.81
C GLY A 245 -5.98 22.01 16.80
N GLU A 246 -5.25 20.99 17.27
CA GLU A 246 -4.74 19.90 16.44
C GLU A 246 -5.29 18.56 16.93
N LEU A 247 -5.45 17.60 16.01
CA LEU A 247 -5.77 16.22 16.37
C LEU A 247 -4.48 15.43 16.54
N LYS A 248 -4.26 14.88 17.73
CA LYS A 248 -3.10 14.05 18.06
C LYS A 248 -3.54 12.64 18.40
N ALA A 249 -2.61 11.69 18.42
CA ALA A 249 -2.84 10.38 19.02
C ALA A 249 -1.84 10.06 20.12
N VAL A 250 -2.36 9.54 21.23
CA VAL A 250 -1.59 8.95 22.32
C VAL A 250 -1.60 7.43 22.11
N SER A 251 -0.47 6.86 21.70
CA SER A 251 -0.34 5.44 21.34
C SER A 251 0.48 4.72 22.40
N GLY A 252 -0.16 3.84 23.17
CA GLY A 252 0.53 3.02 24.15
C GLY A 252 0.67 1.57 23.72
N PHE A 253 1.82 0.98 23.98
CA PHE A 253 2.14 -0.43 23.72
C PHE A 253 2.10 -1.21 25.03
N MET A 254 1.37 -2.33 25.07
CA MET A 254 1.22 -3.14 26.27
C MET A 254 1.68 -4.57 26.06
N ASP A 255 2.41 -5.11 27.01
CA ASP A 255 2.56 -6.55 27.20
C ASP A 255 1.22 -7.12 27.70
N VAL A 256 0.71 -8.13 27.00
CA VAL A 256 -0.56 -8.81 27.28
C VAL A 256 -0.38 -10.30 27.61
N THR A 257 0.84 -10.75 27.91
CA THR A 257 1.15 -12.15 28.26
C THR A 257 0.79 -12.51 29.71
N GLY A 258 0.82 -11.52 30.61
CA GLY A 258 0.50 -11.69 32.03
C GLY A 258 -1.00 -11.67 32.34
N GLU A 259 -1.35 -11.94 33.61
CA GLU A 259 -2.74 -11.81 34.09
C GLU A 259 -3.26 -10.37 33.98
N GLU A 260 -2.38 -9.38 34.08
CA GLU A 260 -2.68 -7.95 33.98
C GLU A 260 -1.79 -7.30 32.91
N PRO A 261 -2.36 -6.51 31.96
CA PRO A 261 -1.57 -5.81 30.96
C PRO A 261 -0.58 -4.81 31.57
N THR A 262 0.63 -4.75 31.01
CA THR A 262 1.67 -3.80 31.45
C THR A 262 2.05 -2.85 30.32
N LEU A 263 2.04 -1.53 30.61
CA LEU A 263 2.51 -0.51 29.67
C LEU A 263 4.02 -0.66 29.45
N LEU A 264 4.42 -0.90 28.21
CA LEU A 264 5.81 -1.00 27.77
C LEU A 264 6.35 0.36 27.31
N ASP A 265 5.57 1.05 26.45
CA ASP A 265 5.98 2.32 25.86
C ASP A 265 4.78 3.21 25.51
N LEU A 266 5.03 4.50 25.35
CA LEU A 266 4.05 5.55 25.05
C LEU A 266 4.60 6.54 24.02
N HIS A 267 3.90 6.68 22.90
CA HIS A 267 4.24 7.62 21.85
C HIS A 267 3.13 8.65 21.62
N ILE A 268 3.53 9.90 21.38
CA ILE A 268 2.64 10.99 21.03
C ILE A 268 2.81 11.31 19.54
N VAL A 269 1.77 10.99 18.77
CA VAL A 269 1.72 11.20 17.33
C VAL A 269 1.05 12.55 17.06
N ASN A 270 1.80 13.52 16.53
CA ASN A 270 1.26 14.84 16.17
C ASN A 270 0.75 14.88 14.72
N ASP A 271 1.51 14.30 13.79
CA ASP A 271 1.10 14.16 12.40
C ASP A 271 1.17 12.68 12.02
N PHE A 272 0.04 12.12 11.61
CA PHE A 272 -0.08 10.71 11.25
C PHE A 272 0.71 10.30 10.01
N ALA A 273 1.13 11.28 9.21
CA ALA A 273 1.91 11.16 7.98
C ALA A 273 2.96 12.27 7.97
N GLU A 274 4.13 12.06 7.37
CA GLU A 274 5.20 13.07 7.31
C GLU A 274 4.78 14.36 6.59
N HIS A 275 3.91 14.27 5.58
CA HIS A 275 3.37 15.41 4.84
C HIS A 275 1.87 15.18 4.55
N PRO A 276 0.98 15.41 5.51
CA PRO A 276 -0.45 15.25 5.29
C PRO A 276 -0.99 16.44 4.46
N ALA A 277 -2.05 16.19 3.69
CA ALA A 277 -2.58 17.17 2.73
C ALA A 277 -2.92 18.55 3.35
N HIS A 278 -3.41 18.59 4.58
CA HIS A 278 -3.73 19.87 5.26
C HIS A 278 -2.48 20.69 5.60
N ARG A 279 -1.36 20.05 5.99
CA ARG A 279 -0.07 20.74 6.21
C ARG A 279 0.52 21.21 4.88
N MET A 280 0.44 20.38 3.84
CA MET A 280 0.84 20.81 2.49
C MET A 280 0.07 22.05 2.03
N ALA A 281 -1.23 22.14 2.32
CA ALA A 281 -2.03 23.32 2.03
C ALA A 281 -1.55 24.54 2.82
N GLN A 282 -1.29 24.41 4.14
CA GLN A 282 -0.77 25.48 5.00
C GLN A 282 0.57 26.04 4.50
N ASP A 283 1.44 25.16 3.99
CA ASP A 283 2.78 25.53 3.51
C ASP A 283 2.78 26.07 2.06
N THR A 284 1.67 25.92 1.32
CA THR A 284 1.56 26.32 -0.08
C THR A 284 1.07 27.75 -0.22
N ALA A 285 1.90 28.63 -0.79
CA ALA A 285 1.50 29.99 -1.13
C ALA A 285 0.55 29.99 -2.33
N THR A 286 -0.63 30.60 -2.19
CA THR A 286 -1.61 30.71 -3.27
C THR A 286 -1.47 32.04 -4.02
N THR A 287 -1.57 31.99 -5.35
CA THR A 287 -1.78 33.19 -6.16
C THR A 287 -3.29 33.47 -6.14
N GLY A 288 -3.72 34.62 -5.60
CA GLY A 288 -5.10 34.85 -5.13
C GLY A 288 -6.26 34.76 -6.13
N GLU A 289 -6.04 34.31 -7.37
CA GLU A 289 -7.07 34.01 -8.35
C GLU A 289 -7.03 32.50 -8.66
N THR A 290 -8.19 31.82 -8.58
CA THR A 290 -8.32 30.42 -9.03
C THR A 290 -7.93 30.36 -10.51
N VAL A 291 -7.10 29.39 -10.87
CA VAL A 291 -6.33 29.41 -12.13
C VAL A 291 -7.22 29.29 -13.36
N LEU A 292 -8.48 28.89 -13.22
CA LEU A 292 -9.35 28.64 -14.36
C LEU A 292 -10.76 29.15 -14.06
N GLY A 293 -11.40 29.80 -15.03
CA GLY A 293 -12.86 29.87 -15.05
C GLY A 293 -13.47 28.47 -14.81
N GLU A 294 -14.75 28.39 -14.42
CA GLU A 294 -15.42 27.15 -13.99
C GLU A 294 -14.96 25.89 -14.74
N VAL A 295 -13.98 25.16 -14.18
CA VAL A 295 -13.61 23.82 -14.64
C VAL A 295 -14.76 22.86 -14.35
N PRO A 296 -14.97 21.82 -15.17
CA PRO A 296 -16.05 20.88 -14.95
C PRO A 296 -15.91 20.11 -13.64
N GLU A 297 -17.04 19.67 -13.08
CA GLU A 297 -17.04 18.75 -11.95
C GLU A 297 -16.56 17.36 -12.40
N PRO A 298 -15.58 16.72 -11.72
CA PRO A 298 -15.19 15.36 -12.03
C PRO A 298 -16.37 14.39 -11.86
N PRO A 299 -16.74 13.61 -12.90
CA PRO A 299 -17.79 12.62 -12.78
C PRO A 299 -17.40 11.54 -11.76
N MET A 300 -18.38 10.93 -11.10
CA MET A 300 -18.13 9.97 -10.01
C MET A 300 -17.20 8.83 -10.42
N MET A 301 -17.35 8.29 -11.64
CA MET A 301 -16.52 7.19 -12.14
C MET A 301 -15.03 7.55 -12.23
N GLN A 302 -14.71 8.81 -12.55
CA GLN A 302 -13.37 9.36 -12.67
C GLN A 302 -12.80 9.93 -11.37
N ARG A 303 -13.49 9.76 -10.23
CA ARG A 303 -12.91 10.05 -8.90
C ARG A 303 -12.14 8.81 -8.39
N PRO A 304 -11.19 8.96 -7.45
CA PRO A 304 -10.51 7.82 -6.84
C PRO A 304 -11.50 6.77 -6.31
N GLN A 305 -11.22 5.49 -6.58
CA GLN A 305 -12.17 4.39 -6.31
C GLN A 305 -12.46 4.20 -4.82
N ILE A 306 -11.51 4.52 -3.96
CA ILE A 306 -11.68 4.38 -2.51
C ILE A 306 -12.64 5.44 -1.93
N THR A 307 -12.83 6.59 -2.59
CA THR A 307 -13.49 7.76 -1.99
C THR A 307 -14.93 7.91 -2.44
N GLY A 308 -15.88 7.73 -1.51
CA GLY A 308 -17.30 8.04 -1.69
C GLY A 308 -17.66 9.49 -1.28
N PRO A 309 -18.81 10.02 -1.71
CA PRO A 309 -19.20 11.43 -1.50
C PRO A 309 -19.47 11.85 -0.04
N ASN A 310 -19.66 10.89 0.89
CA ASN A 310 -20.08 11.15 2.28
C ASN A 310 -19.09 10.59 3.33
N GLY A 311 -17.81 10.42 2.98
CA GLY A 311 -16.82 9.89 3.92
C GLY A 311 -16.93 8.39 4.15
N PHE A 312 -17.24 7.65 3.10
CA PHE A 312 -17.22 6.19 3.08
C PHE A 312 -16.42 5.70 1.90
N HIS A 313 -16.12 4.41 1.94
CA HIS A 313 -15.70 3.67 0.77
C HIS A 313 -16.73 3.76 -0.35
N ARG A 314 -16.28 4.04 -1.57
CA ARG A 314 -17.07 3.77 -2.77
C ARG A 314 -16.89 2.31 -3.13
N ILE A 315 -17.98 1.55 -3.04
CA ILE A 315 -17.97 0.09 -3.22
C ILE A 315 -18.95 -0.28 -4.34
N GLU A 316 -18.42 -0.91 -5.37
CA GLU A 316 -19.10 -1.38 -6.58
C GLU A 316 -18.69 -2.84 -6.81
N GLU A 317 -19.06 -3.72 -5.88
CA GLU A 317 -18.72 -5.15 -5.91
C GLU A 317 -19.22 -5.81 -7.22
N PRO A 318 -18.36 -6.54 -7.95
CA PRO A 318 -18.80 -7.40 -9.02
C PRO A 318 -19.63 -8.58 -8.45
N PRO A 319 -20.34 -9.35 -9.29
CA PRO A 319 -20.89 -10.64 -8.86
C PRO A 319 -19.78 -11.54 -8.27
N GLN A 320 -20.11 -12.37 -7.28
CA GLN A 320 -19.17 -13.33 -6.67
C GLN A 320 -18.63 -14.35 -7.67
N GLU A 321 -19.39 -14.63 -8.74
CA GLU A 321 -19.00 -15.48 -9.85
C GLU A 321 -19.27 -14.73 -11.16
N PHE A 322 -18.28 -14.67 -12.04
CA PHE A 322 -18.43 -14.05 -13.36
C PHE A 322 -17.42 -14.59 -14.37
N GLU A 323 -17.72 -14.39 -15.65
CA GLU A 323 -16.83 -14.72 -16.76
C GLU A 323 -16.50 -13.47 -17.57
N GLN A 324 -15.23 -13.29 -17.91
CA GLN A 324 -14.78 -12.20 -18.76
C GLN A 324 -13.40 -12.53 -19.36
N ASP A 325 -13.15 -12.16 -20.62
CA ASP A 325 -11.82 -12.24 -21.25
C ASP A 325 -11.17 -13.63 -21.16
N GLY A 326 -11.98 -14.69 -21.28
CA GLY A 326 -11.53 -16.09 -21.17
C GLY A 326 -11.42 -16.61 -19.73
N TRP A 327 -11.53 -15.74 -18.73
CA TRP A 327 -11.47 -16.11 -17.31
C TRP A 327 -12.84 -16.37 -16.73
N SER A 328 -12.99 -17.46 -15.99
CA SER A 328 -14.09 -17.70 -15.07
C SER A 328 -13.58 -17.50 -13.65
N ILE A 329 -14.10 -16.49 -12.96
CA ILE A 329 -13.66 -16.07 -11.63
C ILE A 329 -14.75 -16.38 -10.61
N SER A 330 -14.35 -16.99 -9.50
CA SER A 330 -15.14 -17.04 -8.27
C SER A 330 -14.34 -16.39 -7.16
N TRP A 331 -14.95 -15.47 -6.42
CA TRP A 331 -14.29 -14.80 -5.30
C TRP A 331 -15.15 -14.81 -4.04
N SER A 332 -14.48 -14.75 -2.89
CA SER A 332 -15.11 -14.54 -1.60
C SER A 332 -14.40 -13.45 -0.80
N GLY A 333 -15.07 -12.94 0.24
CA GLY A 333 -14.51 -11.87 1.09
C GLY A 333 -13.18 -12.27 1.75
N PRO A 334 -12.40 -11.30 2.23
CA PRO A 334 -11.13 -11.59 2.88
C PRO A 334 -11.33 -12.45 4.13
N ARG A 335 -10.56 -13.54 4.22
CA ARG A 335 -10.29 -14.18 5.51
C ARG A 335 -9.25 -13.41 6.31
N THR A 336 -8.30 -12.76 5.63
CA THR A 336 -7.22 -12.00 6.27
C THR A 336 -6.89 -10.68 5.63
N VAL A 337 -6.68 -10.55 4.32
CA VAL A 337 -6.11 -9.30 3.78
C VAL A 337 -6.89 -8.84 2.56
N GLY A 338 -7.06 -9.74 1.60
CA GLY A 338 -7.76 -9.49 0.35
C GLY A 338 -8.69 -10.63 0.00
N ALA A 339 -9.42 -10.48 -1.11
CA ALA A 339 -10.33 -11.51 -1.58
C ALA A 339 -9.64 -12.87 -1.81
N GLU A 340 -10.32 -13.96 -1.51
CA GLU A 340 -9.91 -15.28 -1.98
C GLU A 340 -10.45 -15.47 -3.39
N VAL A 341 -9.56 -15.68 -4.36
CA VAL A 341 -9.95 -15.83 -5.77
C VAL A 341 -9.64 -17.23 -6.27
N ARG A 342 -10.62 -17.88 -6.88
CA ARG A 342 -10.47 -19.07 -7.71
C ARG A 342 -10.61 -18.65 -9.16
N ALA A 343 -9.75 -19.19 -10.03
CA ALA A 343 -9.78 -18.84 -11.44
C ALA A 343 -9.58 -20.07 -12.35
N ASP A 344 -10.42 -20.13 -13.38
CA ASP A 344 -10.28 -21.02 -14.53
C ASP A 344 -10.06 -20.15 -15.79
N PHE A 345 -9.30 -20.62 -16.77
CA PHE A 345 -9.04 -19.93 -18.04
C PHE A 345 -9.44 -20.85 -19.20
N ASN A 346 -10.28 -20.35 -20.11
CA ASN A 346 -10.91 -21.10 -21.20
C ASN A 346 -11.61 -22.40 -20.75
N GLY A 347 -12.19 -22.39 -19.54
CA GLY A 347 -12.86 -23.55 -18.94
C GLY A 347 -11.92 -24.57 -18.30
N THR A 348 -10.63 -24.28 -18.24
CA THR A 348 -9.58 -25.15 -17.69
C THR A 348 -9.02 -24.56 -16.39
N PRO A 349 -8.86 -25.35 -15.31
CA PRO A 349 -8.41 -24.82 -14.02
C PRO A 349 -7.03 -24.14 -14.08
N VAL A 350 -6.86 -23.06 -13.30
CA VAL A 350 -5.57 -22.35 -13.16
C VAL A 350 -5.13 -22.30 -11.72
N PHE A 351 -5.98 -21.77 -10.84
CA PHE A 351 -5.73 -21.80 -9.40
C PHE A 351 -7.04 -22.08 -8.65
N SER A 352 -6.98 -23.02 -7.71
CA SER A 352 -8.10 -23.29 -6.80
C SER A 352 -8.23 -22.22 -5.71
N LEU A 353 -7.15 -21.47 -5.47
CA LEU A 353 -7.06 -20.33 -4.57
C LEU A 353 -5.87 -19.45 -4.96
N THR A 354 -6.06 -18.13 -4.98
CA THR A 354 -5.01 -17.12 -4.89
C THR A 354 -5.50 -15.98 -4.00
N ALA A 355 -4.70 -15.60 -3.02
CA ALA A 355 -5.02 -14.53 -2.08
C ALA A 355 -3.76 -13.95 -1.42
N PRO A 356 -3.77 -12.66 -1.02
CA PRO A 356 -2.84 -12.15 -0.03
C PRO A 356 -3.22 -12.72 1.34
N TYR A 357 -2.22 -13.25 2.05
CA TYR A 357 -2.41 -13.94 3.33
C TYR A 357 -1.83 -13.18 4.52
N SER A 358 -0.76 -12.44 4.30
CA SER A 358 -0.09 -11.65 5.35
C SER A 358 0.69 -10.49 4.77
N THR A 359 0.54 -9.32 5.40
CA THR A 359 1.43 -8.18 5.19
C THR A 359 2.22 -7.92 6.47
N SER A 360 3.54 -7.95 6.38
CA SER A 360 4.43 -7.57 7.47
C SER A 360 4.94 -6.16 7.23
N THR A 361 4.73 -5.28 8.20
CA THR A 361 5.32 -3.94 8.24
C THR A 361 6.34 -3.90 9.37
N CYS A 362 7.62 -3.74 9.02
CA CYS A 362 8.72 -3.79 9.97
C CYS A 362 9.41 -2.44 10.10
N TYR A 363 9.79 -2.08 11.33
CA TYR A 363 10.44 -0.82 11.66
C TYR A 363 11.77 -1.06 12.35
N ASP A 364 12.68 -0.11 12.14
CA ASP A 364 14.03 -0.12 12.71
C ASP A 364 14.78 -1.41 12.41
N MET A 365 14.66 -1.88 11.17
CA MET A 365 15.33 -3.11 10.75
C MET A 365 16.84 -2.89 10.65
N PRO A 366 17.67 -3.84 11.12
CA PRO A 366 19.12 -3.76 10.96
C PRO A 366 19.49 -3.86 9.47
N GLU A 367 20.74 -3.52 9.12
CA GLU A 367 21.22 -3.72 7.74
C GLU A 367 21.03 -5.17 7.25
N ARG A 368 20.50 -5.30 6.03
CA ARG A 368 20.18 -6.61 5.42
C ARG A 368 21.40 -7.51 5.27
N ASN A 369 22.56 -6.94 4.91
CA ASN A 369 23.84 -7.66 4.78
C ASN A 369 23.76 -8.94 3.92
N GLY A 370 22.99 -8.89 2.84
CA GLY A 370 22.84 -10.01 1.88
C GLY A 370 21.98 -11.18 2.37
N ARG A 371 21.31 -11.05 3.53
CA ARG A 371 20.38 -12.07 4.03
C ARG A 371 19.03 -12.01 3.30
N ASN A 372 18.40 -13.16 3.14
CA ASN A 372 17.01 -13.26 2.69
C ASN A 372 16.04 -12.76 3.77
N THR A 373 14.76 -12.55 3.43
CA THR A 373 13.81 -11.95 4.38
C THR A 373 13.62 -12.81 5.62
N ARG A 374 13.64 -14.15 5.52
CA ARG A 374 13.54 -15.02 6.70
C ARG A 374 14.69 -14.79 7.68
N GLU A 375 15.93 -14.93 7.22
CA GLU A 375 17.13 -14.82 8.06
C GLU A 375 17.35 -13.39 8.58
N TRP A 376 16.94 -12.40 7.78
CA TRP A 376 17.06 -11.01 8.14
C TRP A 376 16.02 -10.61 9.20
N MET A 377 14.75 -10.94 8.97
CA MET A 377 13.64 -10.55 9.83
C MET A 377 13.57 -11.41 11.10
N PHE A 378 13.81 -12.71 10.99
CA PHE A 378 13.63 -13.68 12.09
C PHE A 378 14.90 -14.53 12.26
N PRO A 379 16.03 -13.95 12.69
CA PRO A 379 17.33 -14.61 12.73
C PRO A 379 17.41 -15.81 13.68
N ASN A 380 16.50 -15.87 14.66
CA ASN A 380 16.43 -16.96 15.64
C ASN A 380 15.37 -18.02 15.28
N GLU A 381 14.74 -17.92 14.10
CA GLU A 381 13.65 -18.81 13.66
C GLU A 381 12.43 -18.84 14.60
N GLU A 382 12.22 -17.72 15.29
CA GLU A 382 11.11 -17.49 16.22
C GLU A 382 10.29 -16.28 15.77
N PRO A 383 9.04 -16.14 16.21
CA PRO A 383 8.18 -15.00 15.89
C PRO A 383 8.58 -13.71 16.65
N VAL A 384 9.88 -13.40 16.68
CA VAL A 384 10.47 -12.18 17.24
C VAL A 384 11.23 -11.50 16.11
N ILE A 385 10.83 -10.26 15.78
CA ILE A 385 11.46 -9.48 14.70
C ILE A 385 12.86 -9.00 15.13
N SER A 386 13.79 -8.90 14.19
CA SER A 386 15.14 -8.38 14.45
C SER A 386 15.23 -6.86 14.54
N GLY A 387 14.16 -6.15 14.14
CA GLY A 387 13.97 -4.72 14.33
C GLY A 387 13.21 -4.41 15.63
N GLU A 388 12.74 -3.17 15.78
CA GLU A 388 12.07 -2.72 17.01
C GLU A 388 10.57 -3.06 17.01
N LEU A 389 9.91 -3.06 15.85
CA LEU A 389 8.47 -3.25 15.75
C LEU A 389 8.10 -3.98 14.47
N ILE A 390 7.18 -4.93 14.59
CA ILE A 390 6.46 -5.51 13.46
C ILE A 390 4.96 -5.38 13.69
N TYR A 391 4.26 -4.91 12.67
CA TYR A 391 2.83 -5.15 12.53
C TYR A 391 2.60 -6.25 11.50
N TRP A 392 1.89 -7.28 11.93
CA TRP A 392 1.19 -8.16 11.02
C TRP A 392 -0.27 -7.76 10.94
N ASP A 393 -0.62 -7.23 9.79
CA ASP A 393 -1.96 -6.79 9.46
C ASP A 393 -2.84 -8.00 9.08
N ILE A 394 -3.82 -8.31 9.94
CA ILE A 394 -4.90 -9.28 9.68
C ILE A 394 -6.24 -8.53 9.74
N HIS A 395 -7.09 -8.80 8.77
CA HIS A 395 -8.26 -7.98 8.47
C HIS A 395 -9.42 -8.85 8.02
N SER A 396 -10.33 -9.10 8.95
CA SER A 396 -11.68 -9.54 8.62
C SER A 396 -12.47 -8.38 8.00
N LEU A 397 -13.57 -8.69 7.29
CA LEU A 397 -14.53 -7.67 6.84
C LEU A 397 -15.03 -6.77 7.99
N SER A 398 -15.07 -7.30 9.21
CA SER A 398 -15.57 -6.62 10.41
C SER A 398 -14.59 -5.63 11.05
N LEU A 399 -13.28 -5.70 10.76
CA LEU A 399 -12.29 -4.83 11.40
C LEU A 399 -11.38 -4.08 10.42
N GLY A 400 -10.98 -4.73 9.33
CA GLY A 400 -9.92 -4.22 8.46
C GLY A 400 -10.30 -4.08 6.99
N GLY A 401 -11.61 -4.18 6.68
CA GLY A 401 -12.18 -4.18 5.33
C GLY A 401 -11.83 -2.97 4.43
N PRO A 402 -12.67 -2.61 3.45
CA PRO A 402 -13.99 -3.15 3.15
C PRO A 402 -13.96 -4.46 2.35
N GLY A 403 -12.78 -4.97 1.99
CA GLY A 403 -12.66 -6.04 1.01
C GLY A 403 -12.72 -5.45 -0.41
N ILE A 404 -13.44 -6.10 -1.32
CA ILE A 404 -13.52 -5.66 -2.71
C ILE A 404 -14.16 -4.27 -2.82
N LEU A 405 -13.43 -3.33 -3.42
CA LEU A 405 -13.93 -2.00 -3.79
C LEU A 405 -14.68 -2.03 -5.12
N GLY A 406 -14.25 -2.86 -6.06
CA GLY A 406 -14.97 -3.06 -7.31
C GLY A 406 -14.10 -3.52 -8.46
N LYS A 407 -14.70 -3.60 -9.64
CA LYS A 407 -14.08 -4.07 -10.87
C LYS A 407 -13.77 -2.91 -11.83
N THR A 408 -12.59 -2.92 -12.45
CA THR A 408 -12.21 -2.02 -13.54
C THR A 408 -11.96 -2.84 -14.81
N GLU A 409 -12.49 -2.39 -15.95
CA GLU A 409 -12.27 -3.03 -17.25
C GLU A 409 -11.09 -2.42 -18.00
N TYR A 410 -10.32 -3.27 -18.68
CA TYR A 410 -9.22 -2.92 -19.55
C TYR A 410 -9.58 -3.31 -20.99
N PRO A 411 -10.02 -2.37 -21.83
CA PRO A 411 -10.36 -2.68 -23.22
C PRO A 411 -9.10 -3.06 -24.00
N SER A 412 -9.24 -4.04 -24.91
CA SER A 412 -8.19 -4.41 -25.85
C SER A 412 -7.88 -3.28 -26.83
N THR A 413 -6.63 -3.21 -27.28
CA THR A 413 -6.20 -2.27 -28.33
C THR A 413 -5.27 -2.99 -29.30
N GLN A 414 -4.79 -2.30 -30.33
CA GLN A 414 -3.85 -2.89 -31.28
C GLN A 414 -2.51 -3.31 -30.64
N SER A 415 -2.11 -2.67 -29.54
CA SER A 415 -0.81 -2.88 -28.90
C SER A 415 -0.87 -3.66 -27.59
N ARG A 416 -2.07 -3.93 -27.04
CA ARG A 416 -2.20 -4.66 -25.77
C ARG A 416 -3.51 -5.45 -25.67
N PRO A 417 -3.48 -6.64 -25.04
CA PRO A 417 -4.65 -7.45 -24.76
C PRO A 417 -5.64 -6.73 -23.84
N GLY A 418 -6.91 -7.10 -23.96
CA GLY A 418 -7.96 -6.75 -23.00
C GLY A 418 -7.81 -7.47 -21.66
N GLY A 419 -8.64 -7.10 -20.68
CA GLY A 419 -8.63 -7.69 -19.35
C GLY A 419 -9.50 -6.92 -18.35
N PHE A 420 -9.30 -7.23 -17.07
CA PHE A 420 -9.95 -6.54 -15.96
C PHE A 420 -9.14 -6.62 -14.68
N ASN A 421 -9.47 -5.74 -13.74
CA ASN A 421 -8.93 -5.71 -12.39
C ASN A 421 -10.06 -5.83 -11.36
N ILE A 422 -9.88 -6.71 -10.38
CA ILE A 422 -10.63 -6.67 -9.12
C ILE A 422 -9.74 -5.97 -8.09
N ARG A 423 -10.20 -4.84 -7.54
CA ARG A 423 -9.46 -4.14 -6.49
C ARG A 423 -10.08 -4.42 -5.12
N THR A 424 -9.22 -4.79 -4.19
CA THR A 424 -9.50 -4.86 -2.75
C THR A 424 -8.75 -3.74 -2.04
N HIS A 425 -9.34 -3.23 -0.95
CA HIS A 425 -8.68 -2.34 -0.01
C HIS A 425 -8.77 -2.93 1.40
N TYR A 426 -7.70 -2.73 2.15
CA TYR A 426 -7.66 -2.99 3.58
C TYR A 426 -6.81 -1.93 4.30
N HIS A 427 -7.16 -1.72 5.56
CA HIS A 427 -6.39 -1.02 6.59
C HIS A 427 -7.11 -1.22 7.93
N THR A 428 -6.39 -1.13 9.03
CA THR A 428 -7.00 -1.23 10.37
C THR A 428 -8.02 -0.11 10.60
N GLY A 429 -9.29 -0.48 10.68
CA GLY A 429 -10.39 0.47 10.84
C GLY A 429 -10.99 0.95 9.53
N ALA A 430 -10.47 0.53 8.36
CA ALA A 430 -11.06 0.80 7.03
C ALA A 430 -12.29 -0.07 6.72
N VAL A 431 -13.09 -0.42 7.73
CA VAL A 431 -14.37 -1.10 7.56
C VAL A 431 -15.30 -0.37 6.56
N ARG A 432 -16.34 -1.06 6.11
CA ARG A 432 -17.30 -0.53 5.12
C ARG A 432 -17.81 0.88 5.45
N ASN A 433 -17.99 1.18 6.74
CA ASN A 433 -18.46 2.47 7.27
C ASN A 433 -17.35 3.30 7.97
N ALA A 434 -16.08 3.19 7.58
CA ALA A 434 -14.91 3.83 8.19
C ALA A 434 -14.90 5.38 8.12
N ARG A 435 -15.84 6.00 8.82
CA ARG A 435 -16.05 7.45 8.85
C ARG A 435 -14.88 8.20 9.47
N ASP A 436 -14.26 7.63 10.50
CA ASP A 436 -13.07 8.15 11.15
C ASP A 436 -11.89 8.21 10.18
N PHE A 437 -11.61 7.09 9.50
CA PHE A 437 -10.56 6.98 8.51
C PHE A 437 -10.73 7.98 7.36
N HIS A 438 -11.92 8.06 6.77
CA HIS A 438 -12.24 9.02 5.72
C HIS A 438 -12.39 10.47 6.22
N SER A 439 -12.33 10.69 7.52
CA SER A 439 -12.24 12.02 8.15
C SER A 439 -10.80 12.43 8.44
N GLY A 440 -9.81 11.59 8.11
CA GLY A 440 -8.40 11.86 8.38
C GLY A 440 -7.94 11.45 9.78
N HIS A 441 -8.82 10.89 10.61
CA HIS A 441 -8.47 10.34 11.92
C HIS A 441 -7.83 8.96 11.76
N ARG A 442 -6.77 8.87 10.96
CA ARG A 442 -6.11 7.62 10.57
C ARG A 442 -5.02 7.28 11.59
N PHE A 443 -5.11 6.13 12.23
CA PHE A 443 -4.00 5.58 13.01
C PHE A 443 -3.12 4.69 12.13
N ALA A 444 -1.83 4.99 12.08
CA ALA A 444 -0.87 4.54 11.06
C ALA A 444 -1.23 5.05 9.65
N PRO A 445 -0.31 5.71 8.92
CA PRO A 445 -0.61 6.38 7.64
C PRO A 445 -0.89 5.44 6.47
N TYR A 446 -0.81 4.14 6.70
CA TYR A 446 -0.77 3.15 5.63
C TYR A 446 -2.11 2.87 5.04
N ASN A 447 -2.12 2.53 3.75
CA ASN A 447 -3.32 2.08 3.07
C ASN A 447 -2.90 1.07 2.04
N TYR A 448 -3.67 0.00 1.91
CA TYR A 448 -3.29 -1.08 1.02
C TYR A 448 -4.28 -1.21 -0.14
N TYR A 449 -3.77 -1.28 -1.36
CA TYR A 449 -4.53 -1.74 -2.52
C TYR A 449 -3.96 -3.07 -2.99
N ILE A 450 -4.86 -4.05 -3.05
CA ILE A 450 -4.59 -5.37 -3.62
C ILE A 450 -5.39 -5.45 -4.90
N ASN A 451 -4.69 -5.58 -6.02
CA ASN A 451 -5.31 -5.68 -7.32
C ASN A 451 -5.06 -7.07 -7.89
N TYR A 452 -6.11 -7.67 -8.46
CA TYR A 452 -6.08 -8.95 -9.14
C TYR A 452 -6.36 -8.66 -10.61
N GLN A 453 -5.31 -8.60 -11.42
CA GLN A 453 -5.43 -8.21 -12.82
C GLN A 453 -5.37 -9.45 -13.72
N PHE A 454 -6.39 -9.63 -14.55
CA PHE A 454 -6.53 -10.76 -15.45
C PHE A 454 -6.58 -10.24 -16.89
N TYR A 455 -5.83 -10.86 -17.80
CA TYR A 455 -5.73 -10.45 -19.19
C TYR A 455 -6.14 -11.57 -20.16
N GLU A 456 -6.71 -11.22 -21.31
CA GLU A 456 -7.25 -12.16 -22.31
C GLU A 456 -6.20 -13.08 -22.95
N ASP A 457 -4.92 -12.75 -22.80
CA ASP A 457 -3.78 -13.55 -23.26
C ASP A 457 -3.33 -14.61 -22.24
N GLY A 458 -4.07 -14.78 -21.14
CA GLY A 458 -3.75 -15.76 -20.11
C GLY A 458 -2.67 -15.27 -19.16
N VAL A 459 -2.62 -13.98 -18.86
CA VAL A 459 -1.75 -13.44 -17.79
C VAL A 459 -2.58 -13.01 -16.58
N PHE A 460 -2.12 -13.43 -15.41
CA PHE A 460 -2.61 -12.94 -14.11
C PHE A 460 -1.50 -12.16 -13.40
N MET A 461 -1.81 -10.96 -12.90
CA MET A 461 -0.88 -10.12 -12.16
C MET A 461 -1.47 -9.73 -10.81
N PRO A 462 -0.99 -10.28 -9.68
CA PRO A 462 -1.23 -9.71 -8.37
C PRO A 462 -0.41 -8.41 -8.22
N VAL A 463 -1.05 -7.35 -7.75
CA VAL A 463 -0.37 -6.08 -7.46
C VAL A 463 -0.66 -5.64 -6.04
N PHE A 464 0.42 -5.46 -5.28
CA PHE A 464 0.43 -4.92 -3.94
C PHE A 464 0.82 -3.45 -3.98
N GLN A 465 0.02 -2.58 -3.39
CA GLN A 465 0.33 -1.17 -3.27
C GLN A 465 0.10 -0.71 -1.85
N ARG A 466 1.08 0.02 -1.31
CA ARG A 466 1.10 0.39 0.09
C ARG A 466 1.43 1.86 0.24
N HIS A 467 0.48 2.65 0.74
CA HIS A 467 0.60 4.10 0.87
C HIS A 467 1.37 4.52 2.13
N GLY A 468 2.07 5.65 2.07
CA GLY A 468 2.90 6.25 3.12
C GLY A 468 4.10 5.39 3.51
N PRO A 469 5.20 5.95 4.03
CA PRO A 469 5.92 5.34 5.13
C PRO A 469 5.19 5.69 6.44
N GLY A 470 5.57 5.04 7.53
CA GLY A 470 4.73 4.86 8.71
C GLY A 470 4.71 5.86 9.79
N TYR A 471 4.76 5.30 10.99
CA TYR A 471 5.51 5.86 12.10
C TYR A 471 6.94 6.21 11.66
N VAL A 472 7.12 7.12 10.71
CA VAL A 472 8.43 7.67 10.42
C VAL A 472 8.71 8.69 11.51
N ASN A 473 7.73 9.56 11.81
CA ASN A 473 7.79 10.62 12.83
C ASN A 473 8.26 10.14 14.21
N GLU A 474 7.79 8.99 14.67
CA GLU A 474 8.10 8.44 16.00
C GLU A 474 9.42 7.64 16.03
N PHE A 475 9.82 7.04 14.91
CA PHE A 475 11.11 6.35 14.78
C PHE A 475 12.22 7.28 14.22
N TYR A 476 11.94 8.54 13.90
CA TYR A 476 12.98 9.54 13.63
C TYR A 476 13.88 9.76 14.87
N GLU A 477 13.35 9.63 16.09
CA GLU A 477 14.19 9.68 17.30
C GLU A 477 15.15 8.47 17.39
N TYR A 478 14.83 7.36 16.70
CA TYR A 478 15.73 6.21 16.53
C TYR A 478 16.74 6.43 15.38
N ARG A 479 16.44 7.26 14.36
CA ARG A 479 17.42 7.70 13.32
C ARG A 479 18.66 8.37 13.91
N GLU A 480 18.55 8.98 15.09
CA GLU A 480 19.68 9.63 15.75
C GLU A 480 20.54 8.66 16.59
N ARG A 481 20.16 7.38 16.73
CA ARG A 481 20.91 6.36 17.48
C ARG A 481 21.87 5.58 16.57
N GLU A 482 23.10 6.05 16.45
CA GLU A 482 24.36 5.34 16.09
C GLU A 482 24.38 4.22 15.01
N ASN A 483 23.39 4.05 14.13
CA ASN A 483 23.49 3.23 12.92
C ASN A 483 22.58 3.84 11.84
N ASP A 484 23.15 4.36 10.74
CA ASP A 484 22.56 4.82 9.45
C ASP A 484 21.02 4.72 9.18
N GLY A 485 20.17 5.09 10.17
CA GLY A 485 18.71 5.23 10.15
C GLY A 485 17.87 3.94 10.16
N PRO A 486 16.68 3.89 10.81
CA PRO A 486 15.67 2.85 10.62
C PRO A 486 15.34 2.65 9.14
N ALA A 487 15.60 1.44 8.66
CA ALA A 487 15.00 0.92 7.44
C ALA A 487 13.59 0.43 7.77
N GLN A 488 12.58 1.05 7.16
CA GLN A 488 11.23 0.46 7.14
C GLN A 488 11.12 -0.48 5.96
N TYR A 489 10.49 -1.63 6.20
CA TYR A 489 10.44 -2.70 5.23
C TYR A 489 9.05 -3.35 5.21
N TYR A 490 8.53 -3.58 4.01
CA TYR A 490 7.22 -4.19 3.81
C TYR A 490 7.36 -5.50 3.03
N LEU A 491 6.70 -6.53 3.53
CA LEU A 491 6.67 -7.86 2.91
C LEU A 491 5.21 -8.29 2.75
N GLU A 492 4.77 -8.40 1.50
CA GLU A 492 3.45 -8.91 1.18
C GLU A 492 3.55 -10.38 0.75
N ASN A 493 2.80 -11.25 1.41
CA ASN A 493 2.84 -12.69 1.17
C ASN A 493 1.55 -13.14 0.48
N TRP A 494 1.65 -13.53 -0.79
CA TRP A 494 0.56 -14.12 -1.56
C TRP A 494 0.65 -15.64 -1.53
N LEU A 495 -0.45 -16.30 -1.21
CA LEU A 495 -0.58 -17.74 -1.33
C LEU A 495 -1.40 -18.09 -2.56
N THR A 496 -0.88 -19.01 -3.37
CA THR A 496 -1.58 -19.59 -4.50
C THR A 496 -1.55 -21.12 -4.41
N LYS A 497 -2.69 -21.75 -4.69
CA LYS A 497 -2.82 -23.20 -4.90
C LYS A 497 -2.92 -23.47 -6.41
N PRO A 498 -1.79 -23.63 -7.13
CA PRO A 498 -1.79 -23.79 -8.57
C PRO A 498 -2.44 -25.13 -8.97
N THR A 499 -3.26 -25.09 -10.01
CA THR A 499 -3.98 -26.24 -10.57
C THR A 499 -3.94 -26.21 -12.10
N PRO A 500 -2.74 -26.28 -12.72
CA PRO A 500 -2.59 -26.17 -14.17
C PRO A 500 -3.35 -27.28 -14.89
N GLY A 501 -4.56 -27.01 -15.37
CA GLY A 501 -5.42 -27.97 -16.05
C GLY A 501 -5.92 -29.16 -15.23
N THR A 502 -5.49 -29.31 -13.98
CA THR A 502 -5.87 -30.42 -13.09
C THR A 502 -5.81 -30.03 -11.61
N THR A 503 -6.61 -30.70 -10.78
CA THR A 503 -6.57 -30.61 -9.32
C THR A 503 -5.80 -31.77 -8.68
N ASP A 504 -5.32 -32.74 -9.46
CA ASP A 504 -4.70 -33.96 -8.91
C ASP A 504 -3.26 -33.74 -8.39
N GLY A 505 -2.66 -32.59 -8.69
CA GLY A 505 -1.30 -32.20 -8.30
C GLY A 505 -0.50 -31.62 -9.46
N VAL A 506 0.72 -31.18 -9.18
CA VAL A 506 1.57 -30.44 -10.13
C VAL A 506 2.99 -30.99 -10.22
N GLU A 507 3.60 -30.88 -11.39
CA GLU A 507 5.05 -30.97 -11.52
C GLU A 507 5.64 -29.56 -11.34
N THR A 508 6.61 -29.43 -10.42
CA THR A 508 7.26 -28.13 -10.12
C THR A 508 8.66 -28.10 -10.70
N ARG A 509 9.03 -27.04 -11.40
CA ARG A 509 10.38 -26.80 -11.91
C ARG A 509 10.85 -25.39 -11.60
N VAL A 510 12.16 -25.21 -11.51
CA VAL A 510 12.82 -23.90 -11.34
C VAL A 510 13.84 -23.74 -12.45
N PHE A 511 13.77 -22.63 -13.17
CA PHE A 511 14.83 -22.18 -14.05
C PHE A 511 15.68 -21.18 -13.26
N ASP A 512 16.99 -21.38 -13.21
CA ASP A 512 17.94 -20.57 -12.43
C ASP A 512 18.68 -19.50 -13.25
N GLY A 513 18.31 -19.36 -14.53
CA GLY A 513 19.00 -18.54 -15.53
C GLY A 513 19.82 -19.37 -16.53
N ASP A 514 20.24 -20.58 -16.14
CA ASP A 514 21.05 -21.47 -16.96
C ASP A 514 20.29 -22.73 -17.38
N GLU A 515 19.69 -23.44 -16.42
CA GLU A 515 19.00 -24.72 -16.67
C GLU A 515 17.74 -24.93 -15.84
N TRP A 516 16.87 -25.82 -16.34
CA TRP A 516 15.68 -26.24 -15.62
C TRP A 516 16.02 -27.33 -14.62
N GLN A 517 15.71 -27.08 -13.36
CA GLN A 517 15.80 -28.02 -12.25
C GLN A 517 14.42 -28.53 -11.85
N THR A 518 14.35 -29.75 -11.32
CA THR A 518 13.12 -30.37 -10.81
C THR A 518 13.30 -30.71 -9.33
N PRO A 519 13.02 -29.76 -8.41
CA PRO A 519 13.16 -29.99 -6.98
C PRO A 519 12.31 -31.18 -6.50
N GLY A 520 12.92 -32.16 -5.84
CA GLY A 520 12.18 -33.35 -5.37
C GLY A 520 11.30 -33.08 -4.14
N THR A 521 11.62 -32.03 -3.39
CA THR A 521 11.02 -31.69 -2.09
C THR A 521 10.69 -30.21 -2.00
N GLU A 522 9.95 -29.83 -0.96
CA GLU A 522 9.68 -28.44 -0.57
C GLU A 522 10.95 -27.59 -0.58
N PHE A 523 10.81 -26.31 -0.93
CA PHE A 523 11.95 -25.39 -1.02
C PHE A 523 11.56 -23.94 -0.78
N TYR A 524 12.57 -23.13 -0.48
CA TYR A 524 12.54 -21.67 -0.39
C TYR A 524 13.66 -21.13 -1.27
N LEU A 525 13.34 -20.18 -2.14
CA LEU A 525 14.34 -19.39 -2.88
C LEU A 525 14.29 -17.98 -2.30
N GLY A 526 15.33 -17.62 -1.55
CA GLY A 526 15.47 -16.29 -0.97
C GLY A 526 16.00 -15.29 -2.00
N SER A 527 15.90 -14.01 -1.68
CA SER A 527 16.42 -12.88 -2.48
C SER A 527 17.92 -12.94 -2.75
N ASN A 528 18.67 -13.70 -1.95
CA ASN A 528 20.08 -14.00 -2.17
C ASN A 528 20.34 -15.09 -3.22
N ASP A 529 19.31 -15.89 -3.55
CA ASP A 529 19.36 -16.97 -4.53
C ASP A 529 18.68 -16.57 -5.87
N VAL A 530 17.73 -15.63 -5.83
CA VAL A 530 16.91 -15.22 -6.98
C VAL A 530 17.59 -14.14 -7.82
N SER A 531 17.40 -14.22 -9.14
CA SER A 531 17.77 -13.18 -10.11
C SER A 531 16.60 -12.90 -11.07
N GLU A 532 16.71 -11.84 -11.88
CA GLU A 532 15.72 -11.51 -12.93
C GLU A 532 15.53 -12.61 -14.00
N GLU A 533 16.43 -13.59 -14.05
CA GLU A 533 16.36 -14.72 -14.98
C GLU A 533 15.62 -15.93 -14.40
N HIS A 534 15.28 -15.90 -13.09
CA HIS A 534 14.65 -17.04 -12.43
C HIS A 534 13.17 -17.19 -12.80
N ILE A 535 12.74 -18.43 -13.01
CA ILE A 535 11.34 -18.76 -13.30
C ILE A 535 10.91 -19.98 -12.49
N VAL A 536 9.80 -19.88 -11.77
CA VAL A 536 9.12 -21.04 -11.17
C VAL A 536 8.00 -21.49 -12.09
N ARG A 537 7.97 -22.79 -12.44
CA ARG A 537 6.96 -23.38 -13.32
C ARG A 537 6.16 -24.45 -12.60
N PHE A 538 4.85 -24.38 -12.72
CA PHE A 538 3.91 -25.45 -12.37
C PHE A 538 3.32 -26.05 -13.64
N THR A 539 3.41 -27.37 -13.82
CA THR A 539 2.96 -28.08 -15.02
C THR A 539 1.95 -29.15 -14.68
N ASN A 540 0.95 -29.32 -15.54
CA ASN A 540 0.07 -30.49 -15.51
C ASN A 540 0.89 -31.77 -15.76
N PRO A 541 1.00 -32.72 -14.82
CA PRO A 541 1.77 -33.94 -15.04
C PRO A 541 1.24 -34.82 -16.20
N ALA A 542 -0.03 -34.63 -16.57
CA ALA A 542 -0.72 -35.39 -17.61
C ALA A 542 -1.12 -34.55 -18.84
N GLY A 543 -0.74 -33.28 -18.90
CA GLY A 543 -1.21 -32.32 -19.91
C GLY A 543 -0.18 -31.26 -20.29
N PRO A 544 -0.50 -30.41 -21.28
CA PRO A 544 0.38 -29.34 -21.73
C PRO A 544 0.29 -28.05 -20.88
N GLU A 545 -0.70 -27.95 -19.98
CA GLU A 545 -0.97 -26.71 -19.25
C GLU A 545 0.18 -26.39 -18.28
N THR A 546 0.62 -25.13 -18.31
CA THR A 546 1.71 -24.63 -17.47
C THR A 546 1.40 -23.22 -16.96
N ILE A 547 1.91 -22.93 -15.77
CA ILE A 547 1.89 -21.61 -15.14
C ILE A 547 3.35 -21.24 -14.84
N ASP A 548 3.85 -20.18 -15.48
CA ASP A 548 5.18 -19.64 -15.27
C ASP A 548 5.14 -18.38 -14.43
N VAL A 549 5.97 -18.32 -13.40
CA VAL A 549 6.11 -17.18 -12.49
C VAL A 549 7.55 -16.66 -12.60
N PRO A 550 7.81 -15.65 -13.44
CA PRO A 550 9.10 -14.99 -13.47
C PRO A 550 9.35 -14.24 -12.15
N LEU A 551 10.60 -14.24 -11.71
CA LEU A 551 11.03 -13.61 -10.47
C LEU A 551 11.99 -12.45 -10.75
N ASP A 552 12.20 -11.61 -9.74
CA ASP A 552 13.24 -10.59 -9.70
C ASP A 552 13.82 -10.52 -8.28
N ASN A 553 14.77 -9.60 -8.06
CA ASN A 553 15.45 -9.45 -6.78
C ASN A 553 14.56 -8.91 -5.64
N MET A 554 13.31 -8.54 -5.92
CA MET A 554 12.32 -8.08 -4.94
C MET A 554 11.26 -9.16 -4.66
N LYS A 555 11.49 -10.38 -5.17
CA LYS A 555 10.60 -11.52 -5.01
C LYS A 555 11.34 -12.69 -4.38
N GLU A 556 10.69 -13.30 -3.42
CA GLU A 556 11.09 -14.60 -2.89
C GLU A 556 9.95 -15.60 -3.04
N VAL A 557 10.27 -16.89 -3.04
CA VAL A 557 9.25 -17.92 -3.22
C VAL A 557 9.40 -19.09 -2.27
N VAL A 558 8.27 -19.62 -1.81
CA VAL A 558 8.22 -20.86 -1.02
C VAL A 558 7.24 -21.82 -1.68
N VAL A 559 7.68 -23.05 -1.91
CA VAL A 559 6.80 -24.14 -2.37
C VAL A 559 6.78 -25.21 -1.30
N VAL A 560 5.61 -25.40 -0.69
CA VAL A 560 5.39 -26.36 0.40
C VAL A 560 4.18 -27.25 0.13
N GLN A 561 4.16 -28.44 0.73
CA GLN A 561 2.96 -29.27 0.74
C GLN A 561 1.96 -28.69 1.75
N PRO A 562 0.65 -28.65 1.44
CA PRO A 562 -0.33 -28.16 2.39
C PRO A 562 -0.46 -29.06 3.62
N LYS A 563 -0.50 -28.48 4.83
CA LYS A 563 -0.76 -29.19 6.10
C LYS A 563 -1.87 -28.52 6.91
N ASP A 564 -2.66 -29.33 7.62
CA ASP A 564 -3.94 -28.93 8.22
C ASP A 564 -3.84 -27.87 9.34
N ASP A 565 -2.67 -27.73 9.97
CA ASP A 565 -2.42 -26.78 11.07
C ASP A 565 -1.58 -25.56 10.65
N GLU A 566 -1.20 -25.48 9.38
CA GLU A 566 -0.40 -24.37 8.85
C GLU A 566 -1.29 -23.27 8.28
N ILE A 567 -0.75 -22.05 8.29
CA ILE A 567 -1.37 -20.95 7.56
C ILE A 567 -1.47 -21.31 6.07
N GLY A 568 -2.66 -21.06 5.52
CA GLY A 568 -3.04 -21.48 4.17
C GLY A 568 -4.09 -22.59 4.14
N GLN A 569 -4.21 -23.36 5.22
CA GLN A 569 -5.31 -24.32 5.42
C GLN A 569 -6.31 -23.88 6.49
N VAL A 570 -5.83 -23.33 7.60
CA VAL A 570 -6.70 -22.95 8.73
C VAL A 570 -7.54 -21.71 8.43
N ILE A 571 -8.69 -21.61 9.12
CA ILE A 571 -9.48 -20.37 9.18
C ILE A 571 -8.69 -19.35 10.00
N ARG A 572 -8.35 -18.25 9.35
CA ARG A 572 -7.57 -17.15 9.93
C ARG A 572 -8.46 -16.20 10.74
N ALA A 573 -7.85 -15.40 11.61
CA ALA A 573 -8.55 -14.54 12.58
C ALA A 573 -9.57 -15.31 13.45
N ASN A 574 -9.27 -16.58 13.78
CA ASN A 574 -10.14 -17.40 14.61
C ASN A 574 -9.79 -17.18 16.10
N PRO A 575 -10.62 -16.47 16.88
CA PRO A 575 -10.33 -16.23 18.29
C PRO A 575 -10.34 -17.51 19.13
N GLU A 576 -10.96 -18.60 18.65
CA GLU A 576 -10.98 -19.90 19.34
C GLU A 576 -9.69 -20.70 19.14
N ASN A 577 -8.91 -20.40 18.09
CA ASN A 577 -7.64 -21.04 17.81
C ASN A 577 -6.64 -20.06 17.15
N PRO A 578 -6.03 -19.14 17.93
CA PRO A 578 -5.08 -18.16 17.39
C PRO A 578 -3.68 -18.74 17.15
N GLN A 579 -3.41 -19.98 17.58
CA GLN A 579 -2.06 -20.56 17.63
C GLN A 579 -1.34 -20.56 16.27
N PRO A 580 -1.96 -20.95 15.14
CA PRO A 580 -1.29 -20.90 13.85
C PRO A 580 -0.84 -19.49 13.45
N GLU A 581 -1.54 -18.45 13.91
CA GLU A 581 -1.13 -17.07 13.68
C GLU A 581 0.01 -16.68 14.63
N LEU A 582 -0.12 -16.95 15.93
CA LEU A 582 0.93 -16.63 16.90
C LEU A 582 2.28 -17.31 16.61
N GLU A 583 2.27 -18.53 16.04
CA GLU A 583 3.47 -19.27 15.65
C GLU A 583 4.04 -18.88 14.27
N PHE A 584 3.30 -18.08 13.50
CA PHE A 584 3.76 -17.68 12.18
C PHE A 584 4.66 -16.47 12.23
N TYR A 585 5.84 -16.65 11.63
CA TYR A 585 6.83 -15.62 11.42
C TYR A 585 7.18 -15.47 9.93
N HIS A 586 7.23 -16.55 9.16
CA HIS A 586 7.61 -16.48 7.75
C HIS A 586 7.13 -17.73 6.97
N PRO A 587 6.63 -17.61 5.72
CA PRO A 587 6.19 -18.79 4.95
C PRO A 587 7.24 -19.90 4.83
N ALA A 588 8.52 -19.53 4.73
CA ALA A 588 9.63 -20.50 4.64
C ALA A 588 9.83 -21.34 5.92
N GLN A 589 9.17 -21.01 7.03
CA GLN A 589 9.16 -21.85 8.25
C GLN A 589 8.55 -23.23 8.00
N TYR A 590 7.67 -23.35 6.99
CA TYR A 590 6.96 -24.57 6.67
C TYR A 590 7.76 -25.54 5.79
N VAL A 591 8.93 -25.12 5.27
CA VAL A 591 9.81 -25.99 4.49
C VAL A 591 10.40 -27.06 5.41
N SER A 592 9.92 -28.29 5.22
CA SER A 592 10.21 -29.44 6.09
C SER A 592 10.82 -30.63 5.34
N GLY A 593 10.98 -30.52 4.02
CA GLY A 593 11.59 -31.55 3.17
C GLY A 593 10.60 -32.60 2.66
N GLU A 594 9.29 -32.33 2.72
CA GLU A 594 8.28 -33.22 2.15
C GLU A 594 8.39 -33.26 0.61
N PRO A 595 8.04 -34.38 -0.05
CA PRO A 595 8.08 -34.45 -1.50
C PRO A 595 6.90 -33.69 -2.13
N ILE A 596 7.17 -32.94 -3.20
CA ILE A 596 6.18 -32.04 -3.84
C ILE A 596 5.74 -32.48 -5.25
N GLN A 597 6.51 -33.33 -5.92
CA GLN A 597 6.26 -33.69 -7.32
C GLN A 597 4.99 -34.54 -7.47
N GLY A 598 4.09 -34.10 -8.36
CA GLY A 598 2.81 -34.77 -8.62
C GLY A 598 1.81 -34.66 -7.46
N ARG A 599 1.96 -33.66 -6.59
CA ARG A 599 1.08 -33.39 -5.45
C ARG A 599 0.49 -32.00 -5.52
N GLU A 600 -0.57 -31.76 -4.76
CA GLU A 600 -1.01 -30.40 -4.46
C GLU A 600 0.07 -29.67 -3.66
N VAL A 601 0.29 -28.39 -3.98
CA VAL A 601 1.28 -27.53 -3.35
C VAL A 601 0.68 -26.17 -2.99
N PHE A 602 1.27 -25.54 -2.00
CA PHE A 602 1.14 -24.12 -1.70
C PHE A 602 2.34 -23.39 -2.28
N PHE A 603 2.07 -22.44 -3.16
CA PHE A 603 3.05 -21.50 -3.68
C PHE A 603 2.88 -20.17 -2.97
N TRP A 604 3.87 -19.78 -2.18
CA TRP A 604 3.96 -18.46 -1.60
C TRP A 604 4.84 -17.57 -2.48
N LEU A 605 4.29 -16.45 -2.93
CA LEU A 605 5.02 -15.36 -3.56
C LEU A 605 5.17 -14.23 -2.55
N LEU A 606 6.41 -13.95 -2.18
CA LEU A 606 6.78 -12.89 -1.25
C LEU A 606 7.20 -11.67 -2.07
N MET A 607 6.51 -10.55 -1.91
CA MET A 607 6.79 -9.32 -2.62
C MET A 607 7.33 -8.27 -1.65
N GLU A 608 8.58 -7.87 -1.89
CA GLU A 608 9.33 -6.95 -1.05
C GLU A 608 9.14 -5.52 -1.50
N ALA A 609 8.70 -4.62 -0.62
CA ALA A 609 8.51 -3.21 -0.93
C ALA A 609 9.28 -2.34 0.07
N PRO A 610 10.58 -2.11 -0.15
CA PRO A 610 11.43 -1.39 0.79
C PRO A 610 11.24 0.13 0.65
N THR A 611 11.49 0.87 1.73
CA THR A 611 11.22 2.31 1.77
C THR A 611 12.31 3.20 1.17
N ASP A 612 13.54 2.67 1.10
CA ASP A 612 14.73 3.33 0.57
C ASP A 612 14.76 3.40 -0.97
N GLU A 613 13.96 2.58 -1.66
CA GLU A 613 13.75 2.64 -3.11
C GLU A 613 12.96 3.89 -3.57
N VAL A 614 12.43 4.70 -2.64
CA VAL A 614 11.75 5.96 -2.98
C VAL A 614 12.48 7.15 -2.36
N PRO A 615 12.97 8.12 -3.16
CA PRO A 615 13.84 9.19 -2.69
C PRO A 615 13.14 10.22 -1.77
N HIS A 616 11.80 10.19 -1.70
CA HIS A 616 10.99 11.06 -0.85
C HIS A 616 9.84 10.30 -0.19
N ALA A 617 10.19 9.30 0.63
CA ALA A 617 9.26 8.62 1.52
C ALA A 617 8.40 9.65 2.29
N SER A 618 7.12 9.74 1.97
CA SER A 618 6.16 10.66 2.58
C SER A 618 4.80 9.98 2.69
N GLY A 619 3.91 10.41 3.59
CA GLY A 619 2.61 9.75 3.81
C GLY A 619 1.74 9.56 2.55
N ILE A 620 2.09 10.26 1.47
CA ILE A 620 1.41 10.24 0.17
C ILE A 620 2.13 9.33 -0.85
N THR A 621 3.37 8.91 -0.60
CA THR A 621 4.13 7.95 -1.41
C THR A 621 3.44 6.60 -1.44
N THR A 622 3.55 5.86 -2.54
CA THR A 622 3.04 4.48 -2.61
C THR A 622 4.16 3.54 -3.03
N TYR A 623 4.40 2.51 -2.22
CA TYR A 623 5.31 1.42 -2.54
C TYR A 623 4.52 0.35 -3.30
N THR A 624 4.93 0.05 -4.52
CA THR A 624 4.17 -0.81 -5.44
C THR A 624 5.01 -2.00 -5.86
N GLN A 625 4.49 -3.21 -5.64
CA GLN A 625 5.07 -4.45 -6.12
C GLN A 625 4.08 -5.25 -6.95
N LEU A 626 4.61 -5.93 -7.96
CA LEU A 626 3.84 -6.70 -8.94
C LEU A 626 4.41 -8.11 -9.03
N GLY A 627 3.54 -9.12 -9.07
CA GLY A 627 3.86 -10.46 -9.56
C GLY A 627 3.29 -10.68 -10.95
N GLU A 628 3.74 -11.73 -11.62
CA GLU A 628 3.21 -12.14 -12.93
C GLU A 628 3.09 -13.67 -13.01
N PHE A 629 1.99 -14.14 -13.56
CA PHE A 629 1.70 -15.55 -13.82
C PHE A 629 1.33 -15.68 -15.30
N ASN A 630 2.17 -16.38 -16.07
CA ASN A 630 2.01 -16.57 -17.50
C ASN A 630 1.48 -17.98 -17.80
N LEU A 631 0.31 -18.05 -18.42
CA LEU A 631 -0.30 -19.32 -18.80
C LEU A 631 0.17 -19.77 -20.19
N SER A 632 0.45 -21.07 -20.34
CA SER A 632 0.67 -21.67 -21.66
C SER A 632 0.10 -23.08 -21.73
N GLY A 633 -0.35 -23.50 -22.91
CA GLY A 633 -0.99 -24.80 -23.13
C GLY A 633 -2.48 -24.87 -22.81
N TYR A 634 -3.11 -23.74 -22.50
CA TYR A 634 -4.55 -23.58 -22.19
C TYR A 634 -5.45 -23.41 -23.41
#